data_AF-A0A6J4X671-F1
#
_entry.id   AF-A0A6J4X671-F1
#
_cell.length_a   1.000
_cell.length_b   1.000
_cell.length_c   1.000
_cell.angle_alpha   90.00
_cell.angle_beta   90.00
_cell.angle_gamma   90.00
#
_symmetry.space_group_name_H-M   'P 1'
#
loop_
_entity.id
_entity.type
_entity.pdbx_description
1 polymer ?
#
loop_
_entity_poly.entity_id
_entity_poly.type
_entity_poly.pdbx_seq_one_letter_code
_entity_poly.pdbx_strand_id
1 'polypeptide(L)'
;MTNVTIAKNYLKEHEIDELNRTVVMWLDYAEDQARRRKWIFMKDWERKLNDFLRFNERQVLPHAGSVSKQSAEDHARAEYEKFSSRRRQYKEAIGEEENIKQLEKAAKLLPEKRKERKK
;
A
#
# COMPACT_ATOMS: atom_id res chain seq x y z
N MET A 1 1.22 -0.29 12.95
CA MET A 1 2.24 0.12 11.97
C MET A 1 1.61 0.08 10.58
N THR A 2 1.58 1.23 9.89
CA THR A 2 0.92 1.34 8.58
C THR A 2 1.78 0.66 7.51
N ASN A 3 1.17 -0.21 6.71
CA ASN A 3 1.74 -0.94 5.58
C ASN A 3 2.27 -0.07 4.41
N VAL A 4 2.33 1.25 4.61
CA VAL A 4 2.63 2.27 3.58
C VAL A 4 4.05 2.14 3.02
N THR A 5 4.99 1.62 3.81
CA THR A 5 6.39 1.44 3.40
C THR A 5 6.61 0.15 2.59
N ILE A 6 5.60 -0.71 2.49
CA ILE A 6 5.72 -1.99 1.80
C ILE A 6 5.23 -1.84 0.36
N ALA A 7 6.16 -1.77 -0.59
CA ALA A 7 5.87 -1.57 -2.01
C ALA A 7 4.89 -2.60 -2.60
N LYS A 8 4.99 -3.89 -2.23
CA LYS A 8 4.14 -4.96 -2.77
C LYS A 8 2.63 -4.71 -2.54
N ASN A 9 2.28 -3.96 -1.49
CA ASN A 9 0.88 -3.67 -1.16
C ASN A 9 0.24 -2.66 -2.12
N TYR A 10 1.04 -2.07 -3.01
CA TYR A 10 0.61 -1.13 -4.03
C TYR A 10 0.69 -1.72 -5.44
N LEU A 11 1.04 -3.00 -5.56
CA LEU A 11 1.00 -3.74 -6.82
C LEU A 11 -0.42 -4.24 -7.09
N LYS A 12 -0.81 -4.22 -8.36
CA LYS A 12 -2.02 -4.87 -8.88
C LYS A 12 -1.81 -6.38 -8.91
N GLU A 13 -2.92 -7.12 -9.00
CA GLU A 13 -2.92 -8.59 -9.02
C GLU A 13 -1.95 -9.18 -10.07
N HIS A 14 -2.03 -8.71 -11.32
CA HIS A 14 -1.12 -9.19 -12.38
C HIS A 14 0.37 -8.87 -12.09
N GLU A 15 0.67 -7.74 -11.45
CA GLU A 15 2.04 -7.37 -11.07
C GLU A 15 2.56 -8.26 -9.95
N ILE A 16 1.68 -8.66 -9.01
CA ILE A 16 2.00 -9.63 -7.95
C ILE A 16 2.25 -11.01 -8.55
N ASP A 17 1.41 -11.46 -9.49
CA ASP A 17 1.59 -12.74 -10.17
C ASP A 17 2.90 -12.80 -10.94
N GLU A 18 3.23 -11.72 -11.64
CA GLU A 18 4.49 -11.59 -12.36
C GLU A 18 5.71 -11.60 -11.43
N LEU A 19 5.62 -10.88 -10.30
CA LEU A 19 6.64 -10.90 -9.25
C LEU A 19 6.83 -12.33 -8.71
N ASN A 20 5.75 -13.00 -8.34
CA ASN A 20 5.79 -14.36 -7.80
C ASN A 20 6.44 -15.34 -8.79
N ARG A 21 6.05 -15.28 -10.07
CA ARG A 21 6.63 -16.13 -11.11
C ARG A 21 8.15 -15.92 -11.25
N THR A 22 8.59 -14.66 -11.18
CA THR A 22 10.02 -14.31 -11.26
C THR A 22 10.79 -14.82 -10.05
N VAL A 23 10.22 -14.67 -8.85
CA VAL A 23 10.82 -15.14 -7.60
C VAL A 23 10.95 -16.66 -7.60
N VAL A 24 9.90 -17.40 -7.98
CA VAL A 24 9.93 -18.87 -8.05
C VAL A 24 11.01 -19.33 -9.02
N MET A 25 11.03 -18.78 -10.24
CA MET A 25 12.03 -19.15 -11.26
C MET A 25 13.47 -18.87 -10.81
N TRP A 26 13.70 -17.78 -10.07
CA TRP A 26 15.00 -17.48 -9.48
C TRP A 26 15.41 -18.48 -8.40
N LEU A 27 14.47 -18.87 -7.52
CA LEU A 27 14.73 -19.86 -6.48
C LEU A 27 15.02 -21.24 -7.07
N ASP A 28 14.28 -21.66 -8.09
CA ASP A 28 14.52 -22.92 -8.81
C ASP A 28 15.91 -22.94 -9.45
N TYR A 29 16.31 -21.83 -10.08
CA TYR A 29 17.66 -21.67 -10.61
C TYR A 29 18.72 -21.78 -9.51
N ALA A 30 18.49 -21.11 -8.38
CA ALA A 30 19.43 -21.13 -7.27
C ALA A 30 19.56 -22.54 -6.65
N GLU A 31 18.44 -23.25 -6.53
CA GLU A 31 18.41 -24.62 -6.04
C GLU A 31 19.17 -25.57 -6.98
N ASP A 32 19.00 -25.47 -8.30
CA ASP A 32 19.77 -26.27 -9.26
C ASP A 32 21.29 -26.03 -9.12
N GLN A 33 21.73 -24.78 -8.97
CA GLN A 33 23.15 -24.49 -8.76
C GLN A 33 23.68 -25.11 -7.45
N ALA A 34 22.89 -25.05 -6.38
CA ALA A 34 23.24 -25.65 -5.09
C ALA A 34 23.31 -27.19 -5.17
N ARG A 35 22.33 -27.83 -5.83
CA ARG A 35 22.29 -29.29 -6.06
C ARG A 35 23.50 -29.78 -6.86
N ARG A 36 23.99 -28.97 -7.81
CA ARG A 36 25.22 -29.26 -8.58
C ARG A 36 26.51 -29.04 -7.80
N ARG A 37 26.45 -28.77 -6.49
CA ARG A 37 27.58 -28.50 -5.59
C ARG A 37 28.48 -27.37 -6.10
N LYS A 38 27.91 -26.39 -6.80
CA LYS A 38 28.66 -25.20 -7.20
C LYS A 38 28.83 -24.30 -5.98
N TRP A 39 30.08 -24.08 -5.60
CA TRP A 39 30.43 -23.11 -4.58
C TRP A 39 30.28 -21.71 -5.19
N ILE A 40 29.25 -20.98 -4.78
CA ILE A 40 28.94 -19.62 -5.22
C ILE A 40 28.96 -18.72 -3.98
N PHE A 41 29.71 -17.63 -4.01
CA PHE A 41 29.73 -16.65 -2.92
C PHE A 41 28.52 -15.71 -3.01
N MET A 42 28.14 -15.07 -1.91
CA MET A 42 27.01 -14.12 -1.88
C MET A 42 27.14 -12.98 -2.90
N LYS A 43 28.36 -12.47 -3.12
CA LYS A 43 28.65 -11.47 -4.17
C LYS A 43 28.35 -11.96 -5.59
N ASP A 44 28.53 -13.26 -5.83
CA ASP A 44 28.30 -13.86 -7.14
C ASP A 44 26.80 -14.07 -7.39
N TRP A 45 26.02 -14.27 -6.32
CA TRP A 45 24.55 -14.32 -6.40
C TRP A 45 23.94 -12.99 -6.83
N GLU A 46 24.47 -11.87 -6.37
CA GLU A 46 24.02 -10.53 -6.81
C GLU A 46 24.21 -10.36 -8.32
N ARG A 47 25.41 -10.67 -8.84
CA ARG A 47 25.69 -10.63 -10.28
C ARG A 47 24.77 -11.57 -11.06
N LYS A 48 24.61 -12.80 -10.60
CA LYS A 48 23.74 -13.80 -11.24
C LYS A 48 22.27 -13.37 -11.26
N LEU A 49 21.79 -12.71 -10.20
CA LEU A 49 20.43 -12.17 -10.16
C LEU A 49 20.24 -11.08 -11.20
N ASN A 50 21.21 -10.16 -11.31
CA ASN A 50 21.19 -9.12 -12.33
C ASN A 50 21.21 -9.71 -13.75
N ASP A 51 22.05 -10.72 -14.00
CA ASP A 51 22.10 -11.40 -15.30
C ASP A 51 20.79 -12.15 -15.60
N PHE A 52 20.22 -12.82 -14.61
CA PHE A 52 18.93 -13.51 -14.72
C PHE A 52 17.80 -12.53 -15.08
N LEU A 53 17.73 -11.39 -14.39
CA LEU A 53 16.71 -10.38 -14.67
C LEU A 53 16.89 -9.82 -16.09
N ARG A 54 18.12 -9.49 -16.51
CA ARG A 54 18.42 -9.02 -17.87
C ARG A 54 18.06 -10.06 -18.94
N PHE A 55 18.38 -11.33 -18.70
CA PHE A 55 18.05 -12.42 -19.62
C PHE A 55 16.53 -12.58 -19.80
N ASN A 56 15.75 -12.33 -18.75
CA ASN A 56 14.29 -12.34 -18.80
C ASN A 56 13.70 -10.99 -19.23
N GLU A 57 14.46 -10.15 -19.93
CA GLU A 57 14.06 -8.83 -20.44
C GLU A 57 13.53 -7.86 -19.36
N ARG A 58 13.93 -8.07 -18.10
CA ARG A 58 13.57 -7.19 -16.98
C ARG A 58 14.60 -6.08 -16.83
N GLN A 59 14.11 -4.88 -16.53
CA GLN A 59 14.96 -3.74 -16.25
C GLN A 59 15.64 -3.90 -14.89
N VAL A 60 16.98 -3.96 -14.92
CA VAL A 60 17.79 -3.96 -13.70
C VAL A 60 18.25 -2.54 -13.40
N LEU A 61 18.13 -2.13 -12.14
CA LEU A 61 18.61 -0.83 -11.69
C LEU A 61 20.13 -0.74 -11.88
N PRO A 62 20.64 0.27 -12.62
CA PRO A 62 22.08 0.40 -12.89
C PRO A 62 22.88 0.88 -11.66
N HIS A 63 22.20 1.53 -10.72
CA HIS A 63 22.78 2.07 -9.49
C HIS A 63 21.71 2.16 -8.39
N ALA A 64 22.13 2.26 -7.13
CA ALA A 64 21.25 2.40 -5.97
C ALA A 64 20.41 3.70 -5.97
N GLY A 65 20.71 4.64 -6.87
CA GLY A 65 20.06 5.95 -6.93
C GLY A 65 20.63 6.91 -5.90
N SER A 66 19.95 8.05 -5.72
CA SER A 66 20.36 9.12 -4.79
C SER A 66 19.54 9.17 -3.50
N VAL A 67 18.43 8.43 -3.44
CA VAL A 67 17.49 8.48 -2.32
C VAL A 67 17.72 7.31 -1.39
N SER A 68 17.96 7.58 -0.11
CA SER A 68 18.12 6.54 0.90
C SER A 68 16.78 5.91 1.25
N LYS A 69 16.80 4.65 1.70
CA LYS A 69 15.62 3.94 2.18
C LYS A 69 14.88 4.73 3.26
N GLN A 70 15.61 5.28 4.23
CA GLN A 70 15.03 6.08 5.32
C GLN A 70 14.29 7.31 4.78
N SER A 71 14.90 8.04 3.85
CA SER A 71 14.27 9.22 3.23
C SER A 71 12.99 8.87 2.48
N ALA A 72 12.99 7.76 1.74
CA ALA A 72 11.79 7.27 1.05
C ALA A 72 10.67 6.86 2.03
N GLU A 73 11.02 6.17 3.12
CA GLU A 73 10.06 5.75 4.15
C GLU A 73 9.44 6.95 4.89
N ASP A 74 10.25 7.95 5.22
CA ASP A 74 9.79 9.17 5.89
C ASP A 74 8.88 9.99 4.96
N HIS A 75 9.23 10.08 3.67
CA HIS A 75 8.38 10.70 2.67
C HIS A 75 7.03 9.98 2.54
N ALA A 76 7.03 8.65 2.42
CA ALA A 76 5.81 7.85 2.33
C ALA A 76 4.91 8.02 3.57
N ARG A 77 5.51 8.10 4.77
CA ARG A 77 4.77 8.34 6.02
C ARG A 77 4.13 9.73 6.03
N ALA A 78 4.88 10.76 5.63
CA ALA A 78 4.38 12.14 5.58
C ALA A 78 3.21 12.29 4.59
N GLU A 79 3.30 11.68 3.41
CA GLU A 79 2.20 11.69 2.44
C GLU A 79 0.97 10.92 2.95
N TYR A 80 1.18 9.80 3.65
CA TYR A 80 0.08 9.08 4.28
C TYR A 80 -0.62 9.87 5.37
N GLU A 81 0.11 10.66 6.16
CA GLU A 81 -0.49 11.54 7.18
C GLU A 81 -1.39 12.60 6.55
N LYS A 82 -0.92 13.25 5.47
CA LYS A 82 -1.74 14.20 4.69
C LYS A 82 -3.00 13.53 4.14
N PHE A 83 -2.87 12.36 3.54
CA PHE A 83 -4.00 11.57 3.04
C PHE A 83 -4.98 11.21 4.17
N SER A 84 -4.48 10.74 5.30
CA SER A 84 -5.27 10.34 6.46
C SER A 84 -6.08 11.51 7.03
N SER A 85 -5.46 12.70 7.10
CA SER A 85 -6.13 13.94 7.52
C SER A 85 -7.28 14.31 6.56
N ARG A 86 -7.01 14.35 5.26
CA ARG A 86 -8.04 14.63 4.24
C ARG A 86 -9.18 13.62 4.28
N ARG A 87 -8.84 12.33 4.42
CA ARG A 87 -9.83 11.25 4.53
C ARG A 87 -10.70 11.39 5.77
N ARG A 88 -10.15 11.84 6.90
CA ARG A 88 -10.91 12.09 8.13
C ARG A 88 -11.91 13.22 7.92
N GLN A 89 -11.46 14.36 7.41
CA GLN A 89 -12.32 15.51 7.13
C GLN A 89 -13.46 15.15 6.17
N TYR A 90 -13.15 14.39 5.11
CA TYR A 90 -14.17 13.92 4.18
C TYR A 90 -15.23 13.04 4.85
N LYS A 91 -14.82 12.12 5.74
CA LYS A 91 -15.76 11.28 6.48
C LYS A 91 -16.60 12.07 7.48
N GLU A 92 -16.00 13.06 8.15
CA GLU A 92 -16.71 13.95 9.07
C GLU A 92 -17.80 14.74 8.32
N ALA A 93 -17.47 15.32 7.15
CA ALA A 93 -18.45 16.04 6.34
C ALA A 93 -19.64 15.16 5.88
N ILE A 94 -19.37 13.92 5.45
CA ILE A 94 -20.44 12.95 5.12
C ILE A 94 -21.29 12.63 6.34
N GLY A 95 -20.65 12.37 7.49
CA GLY A 95 -21.34 12.04 8.73
C GLY A 95 -22.20 13.19 9.25
N GLU A 96 -21.74 14.44 9.10
CA GLU A 96 -22.53 15.63 9.42
C GLU A 96 -23.79 15.71 8.55
N GLU A 97 -23.67 15.49 7.25
CA GLU A 97 -24.82 15.48 6.33
C GLU A 97 -25.83 14.39 6.69
N GLU A 98 -25.36 13.18 7.00
CA GLU A 98 -26.21 12.08 7.43
C GLU A 98 -26.89 12.37 8.77
N ASN A 99 -26.17 12.93 9.74
CA ASN A 99 -26.71 13.32 11.04
C ASN A 99 -27.80 14.38 10.90
N ILE A 100 -27.59 15.41 10.07
CA ILE A 100 -28.60 16.44 9.81
C ILE A 100 -29.86 15.80 9.23
N LYS A 101 -29.74 14.92 8.23
CA LYS A 101 -30.88 14.19 7.65
C LYS A 101 -31.62 13.35 8.69
N GLN A 102 -30.92 12.72 9.62
CA GLN A 102 -31.54 11.94 10.71
C GLN A 102 -32.28 12.86 11.70
N LEU A 103 -31.69 13.99 12.07
CA LEU A 103 -32.32 14.97 12.95
C LEU A 103 -33.58 15.57 12.31
N GLU A 104 -33.56 15.88 11.02
CA GLU A 104 -34.76 16.34 10.29
C GLU A 104 -35.88 15.30 10.28
N LYS A 105 -35.54 14.03 10.03
CA LYS A 105 -36.51 12.93 10.09
C LYS A 105 -37.08 12.76 11.49
N ALA A 106 -36.24 12.82 12.53
CA ALA A 106 -36.67 12.74 13.91
C ALA A 106 -37.58 13.91 14.30
N ALA A 107 -37.25 15.14 13.88
CA ALA A 107 -38.07 16.33 14.11
C ALA A 107 -39.47 16.21 13.48
N LYS A 108 -39.58 15.63 12.28
CA LYS A 108 -40.86 15.36 11.62
C LYS A 108 -41.73 14.34 12.35
N LEU A 109 -41.14 13.45 13.14
CA LEU A 109 -41.84 12.41 13.89
C LEU A 109 -42.29 12.88 15.28
N LEU A 110 -41.88 14.05 15.73
CA LEU A 110 -42.28 14.59 17.03
C LEU A 110 -43.69 15.20 16.97
N PRO A 111 -44.58 14.89 17.93
CA PRO A 111 -45.92 15.49 18.00
C PRO A 111 -45.83 16.99 18.36
N GLU A 112 -46.66 17.84 17.75
CA GLU A 112 -46.70 19.27 18.06
C GLU A 112 -47.01 19.52 19.54
N LYS A 113 -46.24 20.41 20.18
CA LYS A 113 -46.49 20.86 21.55
C LYS A 113 -47.90 21.47 21.65
N ARG A 114 -48.78 20.81 22.43
CA ARG A 114 -50.06 21.37 22.91
C ARG A 114 -49.81 22.78 23.45
N LYS A 115 -50.35 23.79 22.77
CA LYS A 115 -50.33 25.20 23.23
C LYS A 115 -50.89 25.26 24.66
N GLU A 116 -50.05 25.63 25.63
CA GLU A 116 -50.48 25.96 26.98
C GLU A 116 -51.50 27.11 26.91
N ARG A 117 -52.74 26.81 27.32
CA ARG A 117 -53.80 27.80 27.52
C ARG A 117 -53.35 28.73 28.66
N LYS A 118 -52.99 29.98 28.32
CA LYS A 118 -52.86 31.05 29.31
C LYS A 118 -54.24 31.38 29.89
N LYS A 119 -54.24 31.57 31.21
CA LYS A 119 -55.34 31.86 32.16
C LYS A 119 -56.51 32.65 31.60
#